data_AF-A0A7J3F1A3-F1
#
_entry.id   AF-A0A7J3F1A3-F1
#
_cell.length_a   1.000
_cell.length_b   1.000
_cell.length_c   1.000
_cell.angle_alpha   90.00
_cell.angle_beta   90.00
_cell.angle_gamma   90.00
#
_symmetry.space_group_name_H-M   'P 1'
#
loop_
_entity.id
_entity.type
_entity.pdbx_description
1 polymer ?
#
loop_
_entity_poly.entity_id
_entity_poly.type
_entity_poly.pdbx_seq_one_letter_code
_entity_poly.pdbx_strand_id
1 'polypeptide(L)'
;MRKVLFASSHNGCDKEGGLGIQQKTLFEGGIVNMIANMEAELTDYLREVLGEDLLEVYKQRDKRLFVRVKPAAARRAVEALRKKYRDMRFMTLSAVDHGLDIEYLYHLDLSGIVLTIRSVKSKEDNTLESIADIFPAANFIEREISDLFGIKLSNHPEPDYGGLILTKDYPEDKRPLRKPFERTDVPPKARPVVEALISSSCVAPISTFIQKKRKEASLLESAPFAFTDKETLKEFHEFIRSTSLDAKVGFDWEKKRLRYK
;
A
#
# COMPACT_ATOMS: atom_id res chain seq x y z
N MET A 1 46.60 -13.59 -55.90
CA MET A 1 45.45 -13.30 -56.79
C MET A 1 45.07 -11.83 -56.63
N ARG A 2 44.78 -11.18 -57.77
CA ARG A 2 44.46 -9.75 -58.07
C ARG A 2 43.93 -8.90 -56.87
N LYS A 3 44.53 -7.74 -56.49
CA LYS A 3 44.45 -6.37 -57.09
C LYS A 3 42.98 -5.92 -57.25
N VAL A 4 42.48 -4.76 -56.80
CA VAL A 4 42.83 -3.33 -57.06
C VAL A 4 41.98 -2.48 -56.07
N LEU A 5 42.54 -1.62 -55.20
CA LEU A 5 42.68 -0.14 -55.35
C LEU A 5 41.42 0.61 -55.84
N PHE A 6 40.95 1.62 -55.09
CA PHE A 6 41.03 3.04 -55.50
C PHE A 6 40.54 3.97 -54.36
N ALA A 7 41.33 5.01 -54.12
CA ALA A 7 41.04 6.15 -53.26
C ALA A 7 40.57 7.34 -54.12
N SER A 8 40.08 8.39 -53.44
CA SER A 8 39.93 9.80 -53.87
C SER A 8 38.85 10.10 -54.93
N SER A 9 38.14 11.23 -54.97
CA SER A 9 38.12 12.49 -54.20
C SER A 9 36.91 13.34 -54.64
N HIS A 10 36.46 14.20 -53.71
CA HIS A 10 35.95 15.57 -53.91
C HIS A 10 34.49 15.86 -54.36
N ASN A 11 33.89 16.71 -53.50
CA ASN A 11 33.02 17.86 -53.76
C ASN A 11 31.52 17.68 -54.02
N GLY A 12 30.76 18.22 -53.06
CA GLY A 12 29.74 19.22 -53.33
C GLY A 12 28.30 18.81 -53.02
N CYS A 13 27.62 19.63 -52.21
CA CYS A 13 26.16 19.71 -52.05
C CYS A 13 25.51 18.49 -51.36
N ASP A 14 24.64 18.59 -50.34
CA ASP A 14 23.69 19.64 -50.01
C ASP A 14 23.51 19.79 -48.48
N LYS A 15 23.39 21.05 -48.07
CA LYS A 15 23.05 21.48 -46.71
C LYS A 15 21.54 21.43 -46.51
N GLU A 16 20.90 20.26 -46.46
CA GLU A 16 19.49 20.17 -46.05
C GLU A 16 19.22 18.89 -45.24
N GLY A 17 19.49 18.93 -43.94
CA GLY A 17 19.16 17.81 -43.03
C GLY A 17 19.06 18.17 -41.55
N GLY A 18 19.27 19.44 -41.18
CA GLY A 18 19.36 19.87 -39.77
C GLY A 18 18.02 20.20 -39.10
N LEU A 19 16.96 20.47 -39.86
CA LEU A 19 15.68 20.94 -39.28
C LEU A 19 14.77 19.81 -38.76
N GLY A 20 14.90 18.57 -39.27
CA GLY A 20 14.04 17.46 -38.86
C GLY A 20 14.39 16.83 -37.51
N ILE A 21 15.66 16.88 -37.11
CA ILE A 21 16.13 16.32 -35.83
C ILE A 21 15.90 17.33 -34.69
N GLN A 22 16.05 18.63 -34.95
CA GLN A 22 15.73 19.68 -33.98
C GLN A 22 14.21 19.85 -33.77
N GLN A 23 13.37 19.67 -34.80
CA GLN A 23 11.91 19.69 -34.59
C GLN A 23 11.40 18.50 -33.79
N LYS A 24 11.95 17.29 -33.98
CA LYS A 24 11.56 16.12 -33.15
C LYS A 24 11.90 16.31 -31.67
N THR A 25 13.09 16.80 -31.35
CA THR A 25 13.49 17.04 -29.96
C THR A 25 12.75 18.22 -29.31
N LEU A 26 12.36 19.24 -30.08
CA LEU A 26 11.53 20.34 -29.61
C LEU A 26 10.06 19.93 -29.38
N PHE A 27 9.50 19.05 -30.23
CA PHE A 27 8.16 18.48 -30.03
C PHE A 27 8.12 17.48 -28.86
N GLU A 28 9.13 16.62 -28.72
CA GLU A 28 9.26 15.73 -27.58
C GLU A 28 9.46 16.53 -26.27
N GLY A 29 10.28 17.58 -26.28
CA GLY A 29 10.45 18.48 -25.13
C GLY A 29 9.17 19.22 -24.74
N GLY A 30 8.35 19.63 -25.72
CA GLY A 30 7.05 20.27 -25.49
C GLY A 30 6.01 19.31 -24.89
N ILE A 31 5.96 18.07 -25.38
CA ILE A 31 5.06 17.03 -24.84
C ILE A 31 5.49 16.60 -23.42
N VAL A 32 6.80 16.49 -23.17
CA VAL A 32 7.32 16.16 -21.83
C VAL A 32 6.98 17.25 -20.83
N ASN A 33 7.12 18.53 -21.19
CA ASN A 33 6.70 19.64 -20.33
C ASN A 33 5.18 19.68 -20.10
N MET A 34 4.37 19.39 -21.13
CA MET A 34 2.91 19.33 -20.99
C MET A 34 2.47 18.20 -20.05
N ILE A 35 3.12 17.04 -20.12
CA ILE A 35 2.85 15.90 -19.24
C ILE A 35 3.29 16.20 -17.81
N ALA A 36 4.47 16.81 -17.62
CA ALA A 36 4.93 17.21 -16.29
C ALA A 36 3.97 18.23 -15.64
N ASN A 37 3.42 19.17 -16.43
CA ASN A 37 2.41 20.12 -15.97
C ASN A 37 1.10 19.41 -15.59
N MET A 38 0.62 18.46 -16.40
CA MET A 38 -0.57 17.66 -16.05
C MET A 38 -0.36 16.81 -14.79
N GLU A 39 0.84 16.25 -14.59
CA GLU A 39 1.19 15.51 -13.36
C GLU A 39 1.16 16.42 -12.12
N ALA A 40 1.65 17.65 -12.24
CA ALA A 40 1.61 18.65 -11.17
C ALA A 40 0.16 19.07 -10.86
N GLU A 41 -0.62 19.42 -11.87
CA GLU A 41 -2.04 19.77 -11.72
C GLU A 41 -2.87 18.64 -11.10
N LEU A 42 -2.57 17.39 -11.47
CA LEU A 42 -3.21 16.21 -10.90
C LEU A 42 -2.85 16.06 -9.41
N THR A 43 -1.58 16.28 -9.07
CA THR A 43 -1.09 16.18 -7.69
C THR A 43 -1.72 17.26 -6.81
N ASP A 44 -1.81 18.50 -7.30
CA ASP A 44 -2.42 19.60 -6.56
C ASP A 44 -3.92 19.41 -6.37
N TYR A 45 -4.62 18.92 -7.41
CA TYR A 45 -6.03 18.57 -7.28
C TYR A 45 -6.28 17.46 -6.26
N LEU A 46 -5.44 16.42 -6.24
CA LEU A 46 -5.55 15.36 -5.23
C LEU A 46 -5.30 15.88 -3.82
N ARG A 47 -4.39 16.85 -3.64
CA ARG A 47 -4.18 17.53 -2.35
C ARG A 47 -5.39 18.34 -1.92
N GLU A 48 -6.03 19.08 -2.83
CA GLU A 48 -7.23 19.87 -2.55
C GLU A 48 -8.41 18.97 -2.14
N VAL A 49 -8.62 17.87 -2.85
CA VAL A 49 -9.76 16.97 -2.61
C VAL A 49 -9.58 16.12 -1.35
N LEU A 50 -8.38 15.58 -1.14
CA LEU A 50 -8.14 14.58 -0.10
C LEU A 50 -7.58 15.18 1.19
N GLY A 51 -6.93 16.34 1.14
CA GLY A 51 -6.35 17.00 2.30
C GLY A 51 -5.51 16.04 3.15
N GLU A 52 -5.95 15.81 4.40
CA GLU A 52 -5.29 14.94 5.38
C GLU A 52 -5.40 13.43 5.09
N ASP A 53 -6.22 13.02 4.11
CA ASP A 53 -6.38 11.61 3.73
C ASP A 53 -5.37 11.16 2.67
N LEU A 54 -4.63 12.10 2.10
CA LEU A 54 -3.49 11.87 1.23
C LEU A 54 -2.24 11.62 2.08
N LEU A 55 -1.72 10.39 2.05
CA LEU A 55 -0.56 10.00 2.87
C LEU A 55 0.75 10.27 2.15
N GLU A 56 0.82 9.94 0.86
CA GLU A 56 2.05 10.07 0.08
C GLU A 56 1.74 10.15 -1.41
N VAL A 57 2.49 10.99 -2.14
CA VAL A 57 2.50 11.01 -3.60
C VAL A 57 3.92 10.76 -4.05
N TYR A 58 4.12 9.72 -4.86
CA TYR A 58 5.42 9.32 -5.36
C TYR A 58 5.39 9.13 -6.87
N LYS A 59 6.31 9.81 -7.57
CA LYS A 59 6.50 9.65 -9.01
C LYS A 59 7.55 8.56 -9.24
N GLN A 60 7.14 7.45 -9.85
CA GLN A 60 8.08 6.35 -10.14
C GLN A 60 8.85 6.58 -11.44
N ARG A 61 8.14 7.01 -12.49
CA ARG A 61 8.64 7.31 -13.84
C ARG A 61 7.75 8.36 -14.49
N ASP A 62 8.17 8.90 -15.62
CA ASP A 62 7.31 9.77 -16.42
C ASP A 62 6.03 9.03 -16.81
N LYS A 63 4.89 9.73 -16.69
CA LYS A 63 3.53 9.20 -16.91
C LYS A 63 3.09 8.14 -15.91
N ARG A 64 3.78 7.96 -14.77
CA ARG A 64 3.40 6.99 -13.73
C ARG A 64 3.44 7.60 -12.34
N LEU A 65 2.26 7.88 -11.80
CA LEU A 65 2.06 8.46 -10.49
C LEU A 65 1.49 7.42 -9.52
N PHE A 66 2.09 7.30 -8.33
CA PHE A 66 1.56 6.49 -7.24
C PHE A 66 1.08 7.40 -6.13
N VAL A 67 -0.12 7.14 -5.64
CA VAL A 67 -0.75 7.95 -4.61
C VAL A 67 -1.24 7.03 -3.51
N ARG A 68 -0.73 7.21 -2.29
CA ARG A 68 -1.16 6.46 -1.12
C ARG A 68 -2.24 7.25 -0.38
N VAL A 69 -3.39 6.64 -0.20
CA VAL A 69 -4.57 7.23 0.46
C VAL A 69 -5.05 6.38 1.62
N LYS A 70 -5.77 6.98 2.56
CA LYS A 70 -6.50 6.22 3.57
C LYS A 70 -7.65 5.42 2.95
N PRO A 71 -8.04 4.26 3.50
CA PRO A 71 -9.12 3.43 2.95
C PRO A 71 -10.46 4.14 2.75
N ALA A 72 -10.87 4.97 3.72
CA ALA A 72 -12.13 5.73 3.65
C ALA A 72 -12.13 6.85 2.58
N ALA A 73 -10.97 7.13 2.00
CA ALA A 73 -10.81 8.15 0.97
C ALA A 73 -10.60 7.56 -0.42
N ALA A 74 -10.37 6.25 -0.54
CA ALA A 74 -10.12 5.60 -1.83
C ALA A 74 -11.27 5.81 -2.82
N ARG A 75 -12.51 5.53 -2.41
CA ARG A 75 -13.70 5.75 -3.25
C ARG A 75 -13.89 7.24 -3.58
N ARG A 76 -13.77 8.12 -2.58
CA ARG A 76 -13.88 9.58 -2.76
C ARG A 76 -12.86 10.11 -3.78
N ALA A 77 -11.63 9.61 -3.76
CA ALA A 77 -10.60 9.96 -4.74
C ALA A 77 -11.02 9.58 -6.15
N VAL A 78 -11.52 8.35 -6.34
CA VAL A 78 -11.99 7.85 -7.64
C VAL A 78 -13.18 8.67 -8.15
N GLU A 79 -14.16 8.98 -7.31
CA GLU A 79 -15.31 9.82 -7.65
C GLU A 79 -14.89 11.24 -8.07
N ALA A 80 -13.99 11.86 -7.32
CA ALA A 80 -13.51 13.21 -7.60
C ALA A 80 -12.71 13.28 -8.91
N LEU A 81 -11.90 12.26 -9.20
CA LEU A 81 -11.16 12.16 -10.46
C LEU A 81 -12.10 11.95 -11.64
N ARG A 82 -13.14 11.12 -11.49
CA ARG A 82 -14.16 10.89 -12.53
C ARG A 82 -14.94 12.16 -12.88
N LYS A 83 -15.22 13.02 -11.89
CA LYS A 83 -15.91 14.31 -12.12
C LYS A 83 -15.05 15.31 -12.90
N LYS A 84 -13.76 15.38 -12.60
CA LYS A 84 -12.82 16.34 -13.25
C LYS A 84 -12.38 15.87 -14.63
N TYR A 85 -12.03 14.59 -14.77
CA TYR A 85 -11.49 14.02 -16.00
C TYR A 85 -12.50 13.05 -16.63
N ARG A 86 -13.23 13.53 -17.64
CA ARG A 86 -14.23 12.73 -18.37
C ARG A 86 -13.62 11.56 -19.14
N ASP A 87 -12.38 11.76 -19.63
CA ASP A 87 -11.64 10.75 -20.39
C ASP A 87 -10.93 9.72 -19.51
N MET A 88 -11.12 9.79 -18.18
CA MET A 88 -10.54 8.82 -17.26
C MET A 88 -11.05 7.41 -17.56
N ARG A 89 -10.13 6.47 -17.70
CA ARG A 89 -10.40 5.05 -17.91
C ARG A 89 -9.95 4.25 -16.70
N PHE A 90 -10.81 3.37 -16.23
CA PHE A 90 -10.44 2.37 -15.24
C PHE A 90 -9.77 1.20 -15.96
N MET A 91 -8.54 0.85 -15.55
CA MET A 91 -7.80 -0.26 -16.16
C MET A 91 -8.03 -1.56 -15.39
N THR A 92 -7.65 -1.59 -14.11
CA THR A 92 -7.78 -2.77 -13.26
C THR A 92 -7.64 -2.40 -11.79
N LEU A 93 -8.08 -3.31 -10.92
CA LEU A 93 -7.86 -3.29 -9.49
C LEU A 93 -7.05 -4.54 -9.12
N SER A 94 -5.99 -4.37 -8.36
CA SER A 94 -5.18 -5.49 -7.87
C SER A 94 -5.12 -5.48 -6.35
N ALA A 95 -5.23 -6.65 -5.74
CA ALA A 95 -5.08 -6.82 -4.29
C ALA A 95 -3.77 -7.56 -4.00
N VAL A 96 -2.95 -6.99 -3.12
CA VAL A 96 -1.68 -7.56 -2.67
C VAL A 96 -1.76 -7.82 -1.17
N ASP A 97 -1.57 -9.08 -0.79
CA ASP A 97 -1.60 -9.50 0.59
C ASP A 97 -0.19 -9.43 1.22
N HIS A 98 -0.04 -8.58 2.25
CA HIS A 98 1.18 -8.37 3.03
C HIS A 98 1.21 -9.19 4.34
N GLY A 99 0.29 -10.13 4.52
CA GLY A 99 0.17 -11.00 5.70
C GLY A 99 -0.81 -10.46 6.74
N LEU A 100 -0.63 -9.22 7.19
CA LEU A 100 -1.55 -8.56 8.16
C LEU A 100 -2.50 -7.58 7.49
N ASP A 101 -2.03 -6.92 6.44
CA ASP A 101 -2.75 -5.89 5.72
C ASP A 101 -2.90 -6.32 4.26
N ILE A 102 -4.01 -5.93 3.63
CA ILE A 102 -4.25 -6.08 2.20
C ILE A 102 -4.15 -4.70 1.57
N GLU A 103 -3.31 -4.61 0.54
CA GLU A 103 -3.13 -3.43 -0.26
C GLU A 103 -3.94 -3.53 -1.54
N TYR A 104 -4.81 -2.55 -1.77
CA TYR A 104 -5.60 -2.39 -2.99
C TYR A 104 -4.95 -1.33 -3.88
N LEU A 105 -4.70 -1.70 -5.14
CA LEU A 105 -4.07 -0.89 -6.16
C LEU A 105 -5.08 -0.62 -7.27
N TYR A 106 -5.63 0.60 -7.31
CA TYR A 106 -6.53 1.03 -8.38
C TYR A 106 -5.70 1.65 -9.50
N HIS A 107 -5.68 1.01 -10.65
CA HIS A 107 -4.97 1.49 -11.83
C HIS A 107 -5.93 2.26 -12.74
N LEU A 108 -5.66 3.55 -12.91
CA LEU A 108 -6.44 4.49 -13.70
C LEU A 108 -5.56 5.07 -14.82
N ASP A 109 -6.13 5.23 -16.00
CA ASP A 109 -5.51 5.96 -17.11
C ASP A 109 -6.20 7.33 -17.28
N LEU A 110 -5.38 8.37 -17.25
CA LEU A 110 -5.75 9.78 -17.37
C LEU A 110 -5.02 10.36 -18.58
N SER A 111 -5.62 10.22 -19.77
CA SER A 111 -5.08 10.77 -21.02
C SER A 111 -3.62 10.39 -21.28
N GLY A 112 -3.22 9.14 -20.96
CA GLY A 112 -1.86 8.63 -21.15
C GLY A 112 -0.96 8.71 -19.92
N ILE A 113 -1.45 9.25 -18.79
CA ILE A 113 -0.81 9.16 -17.47
C ILE A 113 -1.47 8.03 -16.70
N VAL A 114 -0.66 7.06 -16.26
CA VAL A 114 -1.11 5.96 -15.41
C VAL A 114 -1.02 6.38 -13.95
N LEU A 115 -2.17 6.57 -13.32
CA LEU A 115 -2.31 6.83 -11.89
C LEU A 115 -2.62 5.52 -11.17
N THR A 116 -1.83 5.20 -10.14
CA THR A 116 -2.10 4.06 -9.25
C THR A 116 -2.42 4.58 -7.85
N ILE A 117 -3.68 4.42 -7.43
CA ILE A 117 -4.12 4.76 -6.08
C ILE A 117 -3.91 3.52 -5.20
N ARG A 118 -3.12 3.67 -4.14
CA ARG A 118 -2.78 2.64 -3.16
C ARG A 118 -3.59 2.87 -1.89
N SER A 119 -4.36 1.88 -1.49
CA SER A 119 -5.12 1.87 -0.23
C SER A 119 -4.75 0.63 0.56
N VAL A 120 -4.21 0.80 1.76
CA VAL A 120 -3.83 -0.31 2.64
C VAL A 120 -4.88 -0.45 3.73
N LYS A 121 -5.46 -1.63 3.84
CA LYS A 121 -6.48 -1.94 4.85
C LYS A 121 -6.10 -3.16 5.66
N SER A 122 -6.43 -3.14 6.95
CA SER A 122 -6.23 -4.31 7.80
C SER A 122 -7.09 -5.48 7.33
N LYS A 123 -6.53 -6.70 7.39
CA LYS A 123 -7.30 -7.92 7.17
C LYS A 123 -8.41 -8.16 8.19
N GLU A 124 -8.35 -7.51 9.35
CA GLU A 124 -9.39 -7.63 10.39
C GLU A 124 -10.72 -7.05 9.91
N ASP A 125 -10.68 -5.90 9.25
CA ASP A 125 -11.88 -5.23 8.74
C ASP A 125 -12.46 -5.91 7.50
N ASN A 126 -11.65 -6.69 6.77
CA ASN A 126 -11.96 -7.56 5.62
C ASN A 126 -13.08 -7.05 4.69
N THR A 127 -13.11 -5.75 4.42
CA THR A 127 -14.16 -5.08 3.66
C THR A 127 -13.55 -4.21 2.58
N LEU A 128 -14.19 -4.14 1.42
CA LEU A 128 -13.79 -3.28 0.31
C LEU A 128 -15.00 -2.46 -0.11
N GLU A 129 -14.80 -1.17 -0.32
CA GLU A 129 -15.83 -0.30 -0.87
C GLU A 129 -15.78 -0.40 -2.40
N SER A 130 -16.89 -0.83 -2.99
CA SER A 130 -17.02 -1.03 -4.43
C SER A 130 -16.96 0.30 -5.17
N ILE A 131 -16.41 0.30 -6.37
CA ILE A 131 -16.47 1.37 -7.36
C ILE A 131 -17.24 0.94 -8.62
N ALA A 132 -17.90 -0.21 -8.59
CA ALA A 132 -18.60 -0.78 -9.73
C ALA A 132 -19.79 0.06 -10.21
N ASP A 133 -20.37 0.87 -9.34
CA ASP A 133 -21.41 1.85 -9.67
C ASP A 133 -20.87 3.05 -10.46
N ILE A 134 -19.60 3.39 -10.26
CA ILE A 134 -18.90 4.45 -11.01
C ILE A 134 -18.32 3.89 -12.31
N PHE A 135 -17.73 2.70 -12.22
CA PHE A 135 -17.06 1.99 -13.31
C PHE A 135 -17.61 0.56 -13.43
N PRO A 136 -18.51 0.29 -14.41
CA PRO A 136 -19.05 -1.06 -14.60
C PRO A 136 -17.98 -2.14 -14.84
N ALA A 137 -16.81 -1.74 -15.39
CA ALA A 137 -15.66 -2.61 -15.58
C ALA A 137 -15.07 -3.17 -14.26
N ALA A 138 -15.31 -2.51 -13.12
CA ALA A 138 -14.83 -2.97 -11.82
C ALA A 138 -15.64 -4.15 -11.24
N ASN A 139 -16.87 -4.40 -11.74
CA ASN A 139 -17.76 -5.46 -11.23
C ASN A 139 -17.05 -6.84 -11.19
N PHE A 140 -16.52 -7.30 -12.32
CA PHE A 140 -15.84 -8.60 -12.37
C PHE A 140 -14.55 -8.64 -11.54
N ILE A 141 -13.80 -7.55 -11.50
CA ILE A 141 -12.50 -7.49 -10.82
C ILE A 141 -12.70 -7.50 -9.30
N GLU A 142 -13.67 -6.75 -8.80
CA GLU A 142 -14.01 -6.72 -7.38
C GLU A 142 -14.57 -8.06 -6.92
N ARG A 143 -15.39 -8.72 -7.75
CA ARG A 143 -15.88 -10.08 -7.50
C ARG A 143 -14.76 -11.12 -7.49
N GLU A 144 -13.80 -11.01 -8.40
CA GLU A 144 -12.61 -11.87 -8.40
C GLU A 144 -11.82 -11.71 -7.09
N ILE A 145 -11.58 -10.47 -6.66
CA ILE A 145 -10.86 -10.19 -5.40
C ILE A 145 -11.66 -10.70 -4.19
N SER A 146 -12.97 -10.46 -4.17
CA SER A 146 -13.88 -10.97 -3.14
C SER A 146 -13.79 -12.50 -3.05
N ASP A 147 -13.75 -13.19 -4.18
CA ASP A 147 -13.73 -14.65 -4.24
C ASP A 147 -12.35 -15.23 -3.92
N LEU A 148 -11.25 -14.62 -4.38
CA LEU A 148 -9.91 -15.17 -4.16
C LEU A 148 -9.33 -14.85 -2.76
N PHE A 149 -9.74 -13.74 -2.15
CA PHE A 149 -9.27 -13.30 -0.83
C PHE A 149 -10.33 -13.42 0.28
N GLY A 150 -11.60 -13.63 -0.09
CA GLY A 150 -12.71 -13.70 0.87
C GLY A 150 -13.09 -12.36 1.48
N ILE A 151 -13.00 -11.26 0.72
CA ILE A 151 -13.28 -9.89 1.18
C ILE A 151 -14.76 -9.56 0.99
N LYS A 152 -15.39 -8.87 1.93
CA LYS A 152 -16.79 -8.42 1.81
C LYS A 152 -16.87 -7.12 1.02
N LEU A 153 -17.61 -7.11 -0.08
CA LEU A 153 -17.86 -5.92 -0.88
C LEU A 153 -19.01 -5.09 -0.28
N SER A 154 -18.80 -3.79 -0.11
CA SER A 154 -19.81 -2.82 0.31
C SER A 154 -20.19 -1.92 -0.86
N ASN A 155 -21.46 -1.54 -0.97
CA ASN A 155 -22.00 -0.71 -2.07
C ASN A 155 -21.86 -1.30 -3.48
N HIS A 156 -21.70 -2.62 -3.60
CA HIS A 156 -21.63 -3.28 -4.91
C HIS A 156 -23.04 -3.56 -5.46
N PRO A 157 -23.30 -3.33 -6.77
CA PRO A 157 -24.62 -3.56 -7.37
C PRO A 157 -25.02 -5.04 -7.40
N GLU A 158 -24.07 -5.95 -7.54
CA GLU A 158 -24.28 -7.40 -7.62
C GLU A 158 -23.30 -8.19 -6.72
N PRO A 159 -23.41 -8.11 -5.39
CA PRO A 159 -22.41 -8.67 -4.48
C PRO A 159 -22.45 -10.21 -4.37
N ASP A 160 -23.55 -10.87 -4.78
CA ASP A 160 -23.94 -12.16 -4.19
C ASP A 160 -24.34 -13.26 -5.20
N TYR A 161 -23.57 -13.44 -6.27
CA TYR A 161 -23.85 -14.49 -7.28
C TYR A 161 -23.08 -15.81 -7.08
N GLY A 162 -22.42 -16.00 -5.95
CA GLY A 162 -21.53 -17.14 -5.74
C GLY A 162 -20.25 -17.03 -6.58
N GLY A 163 -19.25 -17.85 -6.21
CA GLY A 163 -17.87 -17.70 -6.66
C GLY A 163 -17.74 -17.50 -8.17
N LEU A 164 -16.99 -16.46 -8.56
CA LEU A 164 -16.69 -16.18 -9.97
C LEU A 164 -15.66 -17.18 -10.50
N ILE A 165 -14.68 -17.51 -9.67
CA ILE A 165 -13.55 -18.40 -9.99
C ILE A 165 -13.67 -19.70 -9.19
N LEU A 166 -14.03 -19.60 -7.91
CA LEU A 166 -14.14 -20.73 -7.00
C LEU A 166 -15.54 -21.36 -7.05
N THR A 167 -15.60 -22.65 -6.74
CA THR A 167 -16.88 -23.34 -6.57
C THR A 167 -17.61 -22.82 -5.34
N LYS A 168 -18.95 -22.89 -5.34
CA LYS A 168 -19.77 -22.41 -4.23
C LYS A 168 -19.46 -23.11 -2.90
N ASP A 169 -19.00 -24.37 -2.97
CA ASP A 169 -18.67 -25.19 -1.80
C ASP A 169 -17.23 -24.98 -1.31
N TYR A 170 -16.51 -24.00 -1.86
CA TYR A 170 -15.12 -23.76 -1.49
C TYR A 170 -15.02 -23.21 -0.06
N PRO A 171 -14.18 -23.81 0.81
CA PRO A 171 -14.10 -23.40 2.21
C PRO A 171 -13.56 -21.97 2.37
N GLU A 172 -14.28 -21.14 3.14
CA GLU A 172 -13.92 -19.73 3.37
C GLU A 172 -12.55 -19.55 4.03
N ASP A 173 -12.13 -20.50 4.85
CA ASP A 173 -10.85 -20.44 5.57
C ASP A 173 -9.63 -20.75 4.69
N LYS A 174 -9.82 -21.29 3.48
CA LYS A 174 -8.72 -21.74 2.61
C LYS A 174 -8.63 -20.97 1.29
N ARG A 175 -9.06 -19.71 1.28
CA ARG A 175 -9.01 -18.84 0.11
C ARG A 175 -7.58 -18.80 -0.48
N PRO A 176 -7.38 -19.11 -1.78
CA PRO A 176 -6.08 -19.48 -2.33
C PRO A 176 -5.05 -18.34 -2.35
N LEU A 177 -5.49 -17.09 -2.53
CA LEU A 177 -4.59 -15.92 -2.54
C LEU A 177 -4.48 -15.25 -1.17
N ARG A 178 -5.26 -15.69 -0.19
CA ARG A 178 -5.20 -15.18 1.17
C ARG A 178 -4.01 -15.82 1.88
N LYS A 179 -2.98 -15.04 2.15
CA LYS A 179 -1.84 -15.49 2.96
C LYS A 179 -2.30 -15.71 4.40
N PRO A 180 -1.71 -16.69 5.11
CA PRO A 180 -1.99 -16.88 6.53
C PRO A 180 -1.70 -15.59 7.31
N PHE A 181 -2.39 -15.43 8.44
CA PHE A 181 -2.19 -14.35 9.42
C PHE A 181 -0.89 -14.55 10.20
N GLU A 182 0.19 -14.83 9.49
CA GLU A 182 1.48 -15.13 10.07
C GLU A 182 2.49 -14.13 9.53
N ARG A 183 3.06 -13.36 10.45
CA ARG A 183 4.35 -12.77 10.21
C ARG A 183 5.39 -13.71 10.79
N THR A 184 6.21 -14.30 9.92
CA THR A 184 7.17 -15.37 10.23
C THR A 184 8.26 -14.96 11.24
N ASP A 185 8.31 -13.69 11.64
CA ASP A 185 9.36 -13.14 12.50
C ASP A 185 9.28 -13.60 13.96
N VAL A 186 8.10 -14.01 14.46
CA VAL A 186 7.93 -14.39 15.88
C VAL A 186 7.23 -15.74 16.03
N PRO A 187 7.91 -16.75 16.62
CA PRO A 187 7.31 -18.06 16.90
C PRO A 187 6.08 -17.96 17.83
N PRO A 188 5.07 -18.84 17.69
CA PRO A 188 3.86 -18.81 18.51
C PRO A 188 4.11 -18.79 20.03
N LYS A 189 5.12 -19.53 20.49
CA LYS A 189 5.50 -19.60 21.91
C LYS A 189 6.07 -18.29 22.45
N ALA A 190 6.65 -17.45 21.59
CA ALA A 190 7.27 -16.18 21.96
C ALA A 190 6.29 -14.99 21.91
N ARG A 191 5.08 -15.17 21.35
CA ARG A 191 4.09 -14.09 21.22
C ARG A 191 3.73 -13.42 22.55
N PRO A 192 3.41 -14.14 23.64
CA PRO A 192 3.05 -13.50 24.91
C PRO A 192 4.22 -12.72 25.53
N VAL A 193 5.44 -13.19 25.29
CA VAL A 193 6.68 -12.54 25.76
C VAL A 193 6.92 -11.24 25.00
N VAL A 194 6.72 -11.24 23.69
CA VAL A 194 6.83 -10.04 22.84
C VAL A 194 5.73 -9.03 23.18
N GLU A 195 4.49 -9.49 23.40
CA GLU A 195 3.39 -8.63 23.86
C GLU A 195 3.71 -7.96 25.20
N ALA A 196 4.20 -8.74 26.18
CA ALA A 196 4.59 -8.22 27.48
C ALA A 196 5.78 -7.24 27.36
N LEU A 197 6.76 -7.56 26.51
CA LEU A 197 7.92 -6.70 26.29
C LEU A 197 7.49 -5.35 25.70
N ILE A 198 6.67 -5.33 24.65
CA ILE A 198 6.26 -4.08 23.99
C ILE A 198 5.30 -3.27 24.89
N SER A 199 4.36 -3.94 25.56
CA SER A 199 3.35 -3.27 26.39
C SER A 199 3.84 -2.80 27.75
N SER A 200 4.78 -3.55 28.35
CA SER A 200 5.17 -3.39 29.75
C SER A 200 6.69 -3.40 29.96
N SER A 201 7.50 -3.32 28.89
CA SER A 201 8.98 -3.36 28.94
C SER A 201 9.58 -4.62 29.59
N CYS A 202 8.76 -5.62 29.90
CA CYS A 202 9.16 -6.78 30.69
C CYS A 202 8.92 -8.09 29.92
N VAL A 203 9.96 -8.92 29.83
CA VAL A 203 9.96 -10.20 29.09
C VAL A 203 9.22 -11.31 29.85
N ALA A 204 9.22 -11.26 31.18
CA ALA A 204 8.61 -12.28 32.02
C ALA A 204 7.83 -11.60 33.16
N PRO A 205 6.50 -11.37 33.01
CA PRO A 205 5.72 -10.88 34.12
C PRO A 205 5.85 -11.87 35.28
N ILE A 206 6.23 -11.34 36.44
CA ILE A 206 6.31 -12.14 37.67
C ILE A 206 4.90 -12.62 37.99
N SER A 207 4.73 -13.91 38.31
CA SER A 207 3.41 -14.43 38.70
C SER A 207 2.88 -13.70 39.95
N THR A 208 1.57 -13.55 40.07
CA THR A 208 0.91 -12.93 41.23
C THR A 208 1.34 -13.57 42.56
N PHE A 209 1.64 -14.87 42.53
CA PHE A 209 2.19 -15.62 43.66
C PHE A 209 3.58 -15.13 44.08
N ILE A 210 4.48 -14.91 43.13
CA ILE A 210 5.83 -14.41 43.43
C ILE A 210 5.79 -12.92 43.83
N GLN A 211 4.89 -12.12 43.23
CA GLN A 211 4.67 -10.72 43.64
C GLN A 211 4.28 -10.61 45.11
N LYS A 212 3.36 -11.47 45.57
CA LYS A 212 2.92 -11.54 46.97
C LYS A 212 4.06 -11.92 47.92
N LYS A 213 4.87 -12.93 47.57
CA LYS A 213 6.06 -13.32 48.35
C LYS A 213 7.11 -12.21 48.46
N ARG A 214 7.29 -11.40 47.41
CA ARG A 214 8.22 -10.25 47.43
C ARG A 214 7.74 -9.16 48.38
N LYS A 215 6.44 -8.88 48.36
CA LYS A 215 5.80 -7.93 49.29
C LYS A 215 5.92 -8.39 50.74
N GLU A 216 5.73 -9.68 51.01
CA GLU A 216 5.97 -10.29 52.33
C GLU A 216 7.44 -10.16 52.77
N ALA A 217 8.38 -10.22 51.83
CA ALA A 217 9.81 -10.00 52.06
C ALA A 217 10.23 -8.52 52.11
N SER A 218 9.28 -7.57 52.18
CA SER A 218 9.54 -6.11 52.16
C SER A 218 10.29 -5.60 50.92
N LEU A 219 10.25 -6.37 49.82
CA LEU A 219 10.75 -5.96 48.51
C LEU A 219 9.61 -5.33 47.69
N LEU A 220 9.97 -4.53 46.67
CA LEU A 220 9.00 -4.05 45.68
C LEU A 220 8.29 -5.25 45.00
N GLU A 221 6.98 -5.10 44.81
CA GLU A 221 6.07 -6.12 44.28
C GLU A 221 6.55 -6.69 42.94
N SER A 222 7.13 -5.83 42.11
CA SER A 222 7.98 -6.19 40.98
C SER A 222 9.38 -5.60 41.15
N ALA A 223 10.40 -6.19 40.51
CA ALA A 223 11.67 -5.48 40.34
C ALA A 223 11.42 -4.16 39.58
N PRO A 224 12.25 -3.11 39.78
CA PRO A 224 12.10 -1.85 39.05
C PRO A 224 12.38 -2.09 37.57
N PHE A 225 11.32 -2.41 36.83
CA PHE A 225 11.29 -2.41 35.37
C PHE A 225 10.73 -1.06 34.89
N ALA A 226 10.97 -0.72 33.63
CA ALA A 226 10.51 0.53 33.03
C ALA A 226 8.98 0.73 33.06
N PHE A 227 8.17 -0.28 33.41
CA PHE A 227 6.74 -0.12 33.69
C PHE A 227 6.42 0.65 34.99
N THR A 228 7.34 0.68 35.95
CA THR A 228 7.11 1.28 37.27
C THR A 228 7.07 2.80 37.20
N ASP A 229 7.82 3.37 36.25
CA ASP A 229 7.89 4.79 36.01
C ASP A 229 7.27 5.13 34.65
N LYS A 230 6.34 6.10 34.64
CA LYS A 230 5.59 6.47 33.43
C LYS A 230 6.48 7.22 32.43
N GLU A 231 7.54 7.87 32.88
CA GLU A 231 8.47 8.60 32.02
C GLU A 231 9.37 7.61 31.26
N THR A 232 9.97 6.67 31.97
CA THR A 232 10.78 5.58 31.39
C THR A 232 9.98 4.71 30.41
N LEU A 233 8.69 4.44 30.69
CA LEU A 233 7.82 3.71 29.77
C LEU A 233 7.58 4.47 28.46
N LYS A 234 7.45 5.80 28.51
CA LYS A 234 7.28 6.63 27.31
C LYS A 234 8.54 6.62 26.46
N GLU A 235 9.71 6.80 27.07
CA GLU A 235 11.00 6.71 26.37
C GLU A 235 11.16 5.36 25.67
N PHE A 236 10.79 4.27 26.35
CA PHE A 236 10.82 2.93 25.76
C PHE A 236 9.85 2.77 24.59
N HIS A 237 8.63 3.30 24.68
CA HIS A 237 7.69 3.29 23.56
C HIS A 237 8.19 4.13 22.37
N GLU A 238 8.81 5.29 22.63
CA GLU A 238 9.46 6.10 21.59
C GLU A 238 10.62 5.35 20.93
N PHE A 239 11.40 4.61 21.72
CA PHE A 239 12.47 3.75 21.22
C PHE A 239 11.94 2.59 20.35
N ILE A 240 10.84 1.95 20.74
CA ILE A 240 10.20 0.91 19.91
C ILE A 240 9.72 1.48 18.58
N ARG A 241 9.10 2.67 18.60
CA ARG A 241 8.62 3.35 17.40
C ARG A 241 9.77 3.77 16.49
N SER A 242 10.88 4.27 17.06
CA SER A 242 12.05 4.68 16.26
C SER A 242 12.76 3.48 15.61
N THR A 243 12.78 2.33 16.29
CA THR A 243 13.31 1.07 15.74
C THR A 243 12.35 0.33 14.81
N SER A 244 11.11 0.83 14.65
CA SER A 244 10.04 0.18 13.88
C SER A 244 9.77 -1.27 14.30
N LEU A 245 10.09 -1.62 15.55
CA LEU A 245 9.92 -2.98 16.05
C LEU A 245 8.44 -3.35 16.15
N ASP A 246 7.60 -2.41 16.59
CA ASP A 246 6.14 -2.52 16.61
C ASP A 246 5.56 -2.81 15.23
N ALA A 247 6.00 -2.05 14.22
CA ALA A 247 5.63 -2.26 12.85
C ALA A 247 6.14 -3.61 12.33
N LYS A 248 7.33 -4.07 12.76
CA LYS A 248 7.92 -5.36 12.37
C LYS A 248 7.23 -6.56 13.03
N VAL A 249 6.81 -6.47 14.28
CA VAL A 249 6.08 -7.57 14.91
C VAL A 249 4.58 -7.52 14.62
N GLY A 250 4.06 -6.40 14.11
CA GLY A 250 2.62 -6.22 13.88
C GLY A 250 1.86 -6.03 15.19
N PHE A 251 2.44 -5.28 16.12
CA PHE A 251 1.81 -4.95 17.40
C PHE A 251 0.72 -3.89 17.21
N ASP A 252 -0.42 -4.09 17.84
CA ASP A 252 -1.52 -3.13 17.91
C ASP A 252 -1.41 -2.37 19.24
N TRP A 253 -1.16 -1.06 19.16
CA TRP A 253 -1.00 -0.19 20.33
C TRP A 253 -2.32 0.05 21.08
N GLU A 254 -3.47 -0.03 20.42
CA GLU A 254 -4.78 0.15 21.06
C GLU A 254 -5.16 -1.11 21.84
N LYS A 255 -5.01 -2.28 21.21
CA LYS A 255 -5.34 -3.57 21.83
C LYS A 255 -4.23 -4.09 22.75
N LYS A 256 -3.03 -3.51 22.67
CA LYS A 256 -1.79 -3.93 23.36
C LYS A 256 -1.45 -5.41 23.13
N ARG A 257 -1.75 -5.92 21.93
CA ARG A 257 -1.54 -7.31 21.54
C ARG A 257 -1.03 -7.39 20.12
N LEU A 258 -0.48 -8.53 19.73
CA LEU A 258 -0.10 -8.78 18.36
C LEU A 258 -1.36 -8.98 17.50
N ARG A 259 -1.33 -8.49 16.25
CA ARG A 259 -2.47 -8.59 15.31
C ARG A 259 -2.79 -10.02 14.82
N TYR A 260 -2.09 -11.03 15.33
CA TYR A 260 -2.26 -12.44 14.95
C TYR A 260 -2.46 -13.32 16.18
N LYS A 261 -3.32 -14.34 16.05
CA LYS A 261 -3.62 -15.33 17.11
C LYS A 261 -2.63 -16.48 17.09
#